data_AF-A0A5C7SQM1-F1
#
_entry.id   AF-A0A5C7SQM1-F1
#
_cell.length_a   1.000
_cell.length_b   1.000
_cell.length_c   1.000
_cell.angle_alpha   90.00
_cell.angle_beta   90.00
_cell.angle_gamma   90.00
#
_symmetry.space_group_name_H-M   'P 1'
#
loop_
_entity.id
_entity.type
_entity.pdbx_description
1 polymer ?
#
loop_
_entity_poly.entity_id
_entity_poly.type
_entity_poly.pdbx_seq_one_letter_code
_entity_poly.pdbx_strand_id
1 'polypeptide(L)'
;MDPHSPQENRPSLDETARAELLAALNELLEAERAGARVAMETGREIHSQELAALVADIHKDEVHWCGMLMRTIKSLGATPSSATGAFHGKAMAIPDVDDRLKFLNRGQAWVVRKLEALLPRLDVPQARADLEAMLQAHRQNIERVESRFSEGGTPEPGGAAGKTEPTEPSALIEYILQRFHEVHRQQLPELIELATKVESVHADHPDVPRGLTVLLQQMHSELLDHMAKEEGVLFPMLARGGSSFVTHPICVMMSEHEEHAHRLTQLMALTRQATPPAGACRTWVRLCTATKTFAEDLQKHIQLENTVLFPQFDSSLARQG
;
A
#
# COMPACT_ATOMS: atom_id res chain seq x y z
N MET A 1 1.06 4.00 71.56
CA MET A 1 0.79 2.76 70.81
C MET A 1 0.22 3.19 69.49
N ASP A 2 1.07 3.34 68.48
CA ASP A 2 0.64 3.72 67.14
C ASP A 2 0.25 2.46 66.35
N PRO A 3 -1.00 2.35 65.87
CA PRO A 3 -1.39 1.34 64.91
C PRO A 3 -1.24 1.93 63.50
N HIS A 4 -0.10 1.71 62.86
CA HIS A 4 0.03 1.98 61.42
C HIS A 4 -0.20 0.69 60.64
N SER A 5 -1.48 0.40 60.39
CA SER A 5 -1.87 -0.55 59.35
C SER A 5 -1.43 0.00 57.99
N PRO A 6 -0.90 -0.83 57.08
CA PRO A 6 -0.49 -0.36 55.76
C PRO A 6 -1.71 0.04 54.94
N GLN A 7 -1.79 1.31 54.50
CA GLN A 7 -2.75 1.70 53.48
C GLN A 7 -2.36 1.03 52.17
N GLU A 8 -3.25 0.19 51.64
CA GLU A 8 -3.10 -0.41 50.32
C GLU A 8 -3.09 0.72 49.26
N ASN A 9 -1.92 0.91 48.67
CA ASN A 9 -1.63 2.02 47.77
C ASN A 9 -2.30 1.79 46.40
N ARG A 10 -3.60 2.04 46.28
CA ARG A 10 -4.29 2.12 44.98
C ARG A 10 -3.88 3.42 44.29
N PRO A 11 -3.25 3.37 43.11
CA PRO A 11 -2.86 4.57 42.38
C PRO A 11 -4.10 5.40 42.01
N SER A 12 -3.93 6.72 41.93
CA SER A 12 -5.00 7.62 41.49
C SER A 12 -5.38 7.36 40.01
N LEU A 13 -6.53 7.88 39.56
CA LEU A 13 -6.95 7.75 38.15
C LEU A 13 -5.91 8.35 37.18
N ASP A 14 -5.30 9.48 37.56
CA ASP A 14 -4.22 10.13 36.82
C ASP A 14 -2.94 9.30 36.82
N GLU A 15 -2.56 8.73 37.97
CA GLU A 15 -1.41 7.83 38.10
C GLU A 15 -1.60 6.51 37.33
N THR A 16 -2.85 6.01 37.22
CA THR A 16 -3.21 4.85 36.40
C THR A 16 -3.08 5.18 34.91
N ALA A 17 -3.62 6.31 34.46
CA ALA A 17 -3.47 6.78 33.08
C ALA A 17 -1.98 7.02 32.72
N ARG A 18 -1.20 7.58 33.63
CA ARG A 18 0.26 7.73 33.51
C ARG A 18 0.96 6.37 33.44
N ALA A 19 0.58 5.39 34.24
CA ALA A 19 1.15 4.04 34.20
C ALA A 19 0.85 3.32 32.87
N GLU A 20 -0.38 3.42 32.36
CA GLU A 20 -0.76 2.90 31.04
C GLU A 20 0.02 3.57 29.90
N LEU A 21 0.16 4.90 29.94
CA LEU A 21 0.97 5.64 28.97
C LEU A 21 2.43 5.18 29.01
N LEU A 22 3.02 5.07 30.19
CA LEU A 22 4.40 4.62 30.36
C LEU A 22 4.58 3.16 29.90
N ALA A 23 3.60 2.29 30.12
CA ALA A 23 3.61 0.93 29.60
C ALA A 23 3.59 0.94 28.05
N ALA A 24 2.69 1.70 27.43
CA ALA A 24 2.58 1.81 25.98
C ALA A 24 3.85 2.39 25.33
N LEU A 25 4.49 3.39 25.95
CA LEU A 25 5.77 3.94 25.48
C LEU A 25 6.92 2.94 25.62
N ASN A 26 6.92 2.09 26.65
CA ASN A 26 7.91 1.02 26.79
C ASN A 26 7.67 -0.14 25.80
N GLU A 27 6.42 -0.51 25.52
CA GLU A 27 6.10 -1.47 24.44
C GLU A 27 6.61 -0.97 23.08
N LEU A 28 6.40 0.32 22.77
CA LEU A 28 6.95 0.95 21.57
C LEU A 28 8.48 0.89 21.57
N LEU A 29 9.14 1.25 22.68
CA LEU A 29 10.60 1.20 22.80
C LEU A 29 11.17 -0.22 22.60
N GLU A 30 10.48 -1.24 23.10
CA GLU A 30 10.87 -2.64 22.90
C GLU A 30 10.65 -3.12 21.46
N ALA A 31 9.65 -2.57 20.76
CA ALA A 31 9.43 -2.80 19.34
C ALA A 31 10.56 -2.18 18.50
N GLU A 32 10.88 -0.89 18.68
CA GLU A 32 11.97 -0.21 17.95
C GLU A 32 13.33 -0.91 18.13
N ARG A 33 13.60 -1.43 19.33
CA ARG A 33 14.82 -2.20 19.59
C ARG A 33 14.83 -3.55 18.89
N ALA A 34 13.67 -4.18 18.76
CA ALA A 34 13.55 -5.43 18.03
C ALA A 34 13.70 -5.18 16.52
N GLY A 35 13.03 -4.16 15.96
CA GLY A 35 13.12 -3.83 14.54
C GLY A 35 14.52 -3.34 14.14
N ALA A 36 15.15 -2.46 14.92
CA ALA A 36 16.55 -2.07 14.73
C ALA A 36 17.50 -3.29 14.64
N ARG A 37 17.36 -4.25 15.55
CA ARG A 37 18.20 -5.46 15.55
C ARG A 37 17.93 -6.37 14.36
N VAL A 38 16.66 -6.57 14.00
CA VAL A 38 16.28 -7.35 12.82
C VAL A 38 16.83 -6.69 11.55
N ALA A 39 16.67 -5.38 11.38
CA ALA A 39 17.20 -4.64 10.24
C ALA A 39 18.73 -4.74 10.17
N MET A 40 19.45 -4.51 11.27
CA MET A 40 20.92 -4.63 11.31
C MET A 40 21.41 -6.05 10.97
N GLU A 41 20.78 -7.09 11.51
CA GLU A 41 21.20 -8.48 11.29
C GLU A 41 20.88 -8.91 9.84
N THR A 42 19.67 -8.61 9.35
CA THR A 42 19.24 -8.86 7.96
C THR A 42 20.10 -8.11 6.94
N GLY A 43 20.50 -6.87 7.24
CA GLY A 43 21.40 -6.05 6.41
C GLY A 43 22.78 -6.68 6.11
N ARG A 44 23.21 -7.67 6.90
CA ARG A 44 24.47 -8.41 6.68
C ARG A 44 24.32 -9.59 5.72
N GLU A 45 23.11 -10.12 5.60
CA GLU A 45 22.75 -11.21 4.68
C GLU A 45 22.37 -10.65 3.28
N ILE A 46 22.13 -9.34 3.18
CA ILE A 46 21.80 -8.66 1.94
C ILE A 46 23.06 -8.39 1.09
N HIS A 47 23.02 -8.81 -0.17
CA HIS A 47 24.07 -8.56 -1.16
C HIS A 47 23.72 -7.47 -2.18
N SER A 48 22.45 -7.07 -2.28
CA SER A 48 22.04 -5.90 -3.09
C SER A 48 22.36 -4.61 -2.33
N GLN A 49 23.15 -3.73 -2.94
CA GLN A 49 23.56 -2.45 -2.34
C GLN A 49 22.37 -1.52 -2.04
N GLU A 50 21.33 -1.59 -2.86
CA GLU A 50 20.11 -0.79 -2.76
C GLU A 50 19.21 -1.28 -1.61
N LEU A 51 18.99 -2.59 -1.54
CA LEU A 51 18.27 -3.21 -0.43
C LEU A 51 19.03 -3.03 0.90
N ALA A 52 20.36 -3.11 0.87
CA ALA A 52 21.20 -2.84 2.03
C ALA A 52 21.09 -1.38 2.49
N ALA A 53 20.95 -0.42 1.56
CA ALA A 53 20.72 0.98 1.88
C ALA A 53 19.33 1.19 2.51
N LEU A 54 18.27 0.64 1.92
CA LEU A 54 16.91 0.69 2.47
C LEU A 54 16.86 0.13 3.90
N VAL A 55 17.42 -1.07 4.11
CA VAL A 55 17.44 -1.73 5.42
C VAL A 55 18.37 -1.02 6.41
N ALA A 56 19.46 -0.40 5.95
CA ALA A 56 20.29 0.45 6.79
C ALA A 56 19.60 1.77 7.19
N ASP A 57 18.71 2.32 6.36
CA ASP A 57 17.90 3.49 6.70
C ASP A 57 16.82 3.12 7.72
N ILE A 58 16.09 2.03 7.51
CA ILE A 58 15.14 1.48 8.50
C ILE A 58 15.84 1.28 9.84
N HIS A 59 17.04 0.70 9.85
CA HIS A 59 17.86 0.55 11.06
C HIS A 59 18.22 1.90 11.73
N LYS A 60 18.56 2.95 10.95
CA LYS A 60 18.85 4.28 11.50
C LYS A 60 17.62 4.89 12.15
N ASP A 61 16.46 4.76 11.51
CA ASP A 61 15.19 5.30 12.00
C ASP A 61 14.78 4.63 13.31
N GLU A 62 14.77 3.29 13.36
CA GLU A 62 14.44 2.53 14.57
C GLU A 62 15.39 2.86 15.74
N VAL A 63 16.70 3.07 15.46
CA VAL A 63 17.68 3.54 16.46
C VAL A 63 17.38 4.99 16.90
N HIS A 64 16.98 5.86 15.97
CA HIS A 64 16.60 7.24 16.26
C HIS A 64 15.35 7.32 17.14
N TRP A 65 14.30 6.56 16.81
CA TRP A 65 13.04 6.50 17.56
C TRP A 65 13.21 5.84 18.92
N CYS A 66 13.99 4.75 19.01
CA CYS A 66 14.43 4.19 20.31
C CYS A 66 15.11 5.28 21.18
N GLY A 67 16.01 6.08 20.59
CA GLY A 67 16.67 7.19 21.26
C GLY A 67 15.71 8.30 21.72
N MET A 68 14.69 8.62 20.90
CA MET A 68 13.63 9.59 21.24
C MET A 68 12.75 9.06 22.38
N LEU A 69 12.18 7.86 22.25
CA LEU A 69 11.33 7.22 23.26
C LEU A 69 12.03 7.12 24.61
N MET A 70 13.32 6.78 24.64
CA MET A 70 14.11 6.78 25.89
C MET A 70 14.23 8.17 26.55
N ARG A 71 14.24 9.26 25.79
CA ARG A 71 14.22 10.62 26.35
C ARG A 71 12.82 10.97 26.86
N THR A 72 11.78 10.64 26.09
CA THR A 72 10.37 10.87 26.44
C THR A 72 9.97 10.14 27.72
N ILE A 73 10.31 8.85 27.86
CA ILE A 73 10.02 8.07 29.07
C ILE A 73 10.75 8.65 30.29
N LYS A 74 12.00 9.13 30.13
CA LYS A 74 12.75 9.80 31.19
C LYS A 74 12.17 11.17 31.57
N SER A 75 11.71 11.97 30.61
CA SER A 75 11.07 13.26 30.91
C SER A 75 9.74 13.11 31.64
N LEU A 76 9.05 11.99 31.42
CA LEU A 76 7.86 11.57 32.17
C LEU A 76 8.19 10.93 33.55
N GLY A 77 9.46 10.92 33.95
CA GLY A 77 9.90 10.45 35.28
C GLY A 77 9.92 8.92 35.44
N ALA A 78 10.20 8.18 34.38
CA ALA A 78 10.28 6.72 34.40
C ALA A 78 11.60 6.19 33.80
N THR A 79 11.92 4.93 34.12
CA THR A 79 13.09 4.24 33.55
C THR A 79 12.67 3.52 32.26
N PRO A 80 13.33 3.78 31.12
CA PRO A 80 13.06 3.06 29.88
C PRO A 80 13.46 1.58 29.99
N SER A 81 12.64 0.70 29.43
CA SER A 81 12.88 -0.75 29.39
C SER A 81 14.23 -1.09 28.76
N SER A 82 14.85 -2.16 29.24
CA SER A 82 16.06 -2.75 28.67
C SER A 82 15.75 -3.88 27.68
N ALA A 83 14.50 -4.38 27.64
CA ALA A 83 14.17 -5.61 26.94
C ALA A 83 14.19 -5.48 25.41
N THR A 84 14.11 -6.63 24.75
CA THR A 84 13.84 -6.78 23.33
C THR A 84 12.84 -7.91 23.21
N GLY A 85 11.64 -7.61 22.73
CA GLY A 85 10.54 -8.58 22.71
C GLY A 85 10.81 -9.79 21.80
N ALA A 86 9.95 -10.82 21.91
CA ALA A 86 10.04 -12.06 21.14
C ALA A 86 9.92 -11.89 19.60
N PHE A 87 9.68 -10.66 19.13
CA PHE A 87 9.64 -10.30 17.71
C PHE A 87 10.96 -10.57 16.99
N HIS A 88 12.11 -10.20 17.59
CA HIS A 88 13.44 -10.42 17.00
C HIS A 88 13.69 -11.91 16.70
N GLY A 89 13.47 -12.78 17.68
CA GLY A 89 13.66 -14.22 17.51
C GLY A 89 12.71 -14.86 16.49
N LYS A 90 11.50 -14.31 16.31
CA LYS A 90 10.56 -14.76 15.26
C LYS A 90 11.00 -14.32 13.87
N ALA A 91 11.50 -13.09 13.72
CA ALA A 91 12.00 -12.59 12.45
C ALA A 91 13.25 -13.36 12.00
N MET A 92 14.24 -13.54 12.87
CA MET A 92 15.48 -14.25 12.53
C MET A 92 15.29 -15.77 12.32
N ALA A 93 14.10 -16.32 12.62
CA ALA A 93 13.73 -17.68 12.24
C ALA A 93 13.20 -17.79 10.80
N ILE A 94 12.98 -16.67 10.11
CA ILE A 94 12.58 -16.62 8.69
C ILE A 94 13.87 -16.66 7.84
N PRO A 95 14.11 -17.74 7.06
CA PRO A 95 15.38 -17.89 6.34
C PRO A 95 15.51 -16.91 5.18
N ASP A 96 14.43 -16.66 4.45
CA ASP A 96 14.42 -15.72 3.34
C ASP A 96 14.43 -14.27 3.82
N VAL A 97 15.24 -13.44 3.18
CA VAL A 97 15.48 -12.05 3.55
C VAL A 97 14.26 -11.17 3.23
N ASP A 98 13.61 -11.35 2.08
CA ASP A 98 12.48 -10.51 1.68
C ASP A 98 11.22 -10.86 2.49
N ASP A 99 10.95 -12.14 2.79
CA ASP A 99 9.89 -12.52 3.73
C ASP A 99 10.18 -12.07 5.17
N ARG A 100 11.46 -12.02 5.58
CA ARG A 100 11.87 -11.45 6.87
C ARG A 100 11.62 -9.93 6.90
N LEU A 101 11.81 -9.23 5.78
CA LEU A 101 11.47 -7.80 5.65
C LEU A 101 9.96 -7.57 5.61
N LYS A 102 9.16 -8.41 4.94
CA LYS A 102 7.68 -8.38 5.05
C LYS A 102 7.22 -8.57 6.50
N PHE A 103 7.88 -9.45 7.26
CA PHE A 103 7.60 -9.64 8.69
C PHE A 103 7.99 -8.41 9.53
N LEU A 104 9.16 -7.81 9.26
CA LEU A 104 9.57 -6.53 9.87
C LEU A 104 8.53 -5.43 9.62
N ASN A 105 8.02 -5.33 8.38
CA ASN A 105 7.04 -4.33 8.00
C ASN A 105 5.69 -4.47 8.73
N ARG A 106 5.25 -5.72 8.95
CA ARG A 106 4.07 -5.99 9.81
C ARG A 106 4.28 -5.53 11.26
N GLY A 107 5.54 -5.52 11.73
CA GLY A 107 5.94 -4.91 13.00
C GLY A 107 5.74 -3.40 12.99
N GLN A 108 6.25 -2.70 11.97
CA GLN A 108 6.04 -1.26 11.81
C GLN A 108 4.55 -0.90 11.67
N ALA A 109 3.76 -1.68 10.94
CA ALA A 109 2.31 -1.49 10.84
C ALA A 109 1.56 -1.74 12.18
N TRP A 110 2.16 -2.45 13.13
CA TRP A 110 1.66 -2.51 14.50
C TRP A 110 2.04 -1.27 15.30
N VAL A 111 3.27 -0.76 15.13
CA VAL A 111 3.75 0.50 15.74
C VAL A 111 2.87 1.68 15.31
N VAL A 112 2.56 1.81 14.02
CA VAL A 112 1.62 2.83 13.48
C VAL A 112 0.27 2.81 14.22
N ARG A 113 -0.38 1.64 14.34
CA ARG A 113 -1.67 1.50 15.03
C ARG A 113 -1.58 1.81 16.52
N LYS A 114 -0.47 1.45 17.17
CA LYS A 114 -0.22 1.73 18.59
C LYS A 114 -0.01 3.24 18.83
N LEU A 115 0.71 3.92 17.93
CA LEU A 115 0.89 5.38 17.95
C LEU A 115 -0.44 6.12 17.71
N GLU A 116 -1.21 5.72 16.70
CA GLU A 116 -2.56 6.29 16.41
C GLU A 116 -3.51 6.18 17.61
N ALA A 117 -3.44 5.10 18.38
CA ALA A 117 -4.22 4.93 19.61
C ALA A 117 -3.67 5.73 20.82
N LEU A 118 -2.39 6.07 20.82
CA LEU A 118 -1.71 6.73 21.94
C LEU A 118 -1.73 8.26 21.84
N LEU A 119 -1.56 8.80 20.62
CA LEU A 119 -1.48 10.24 20.36
C LEU A 119 -2.67 11.06 20.92
N PRO A 120 -3.95 10.61 20.81
CA PRO A 120 -5.08 11.34 21.38
C PRO A 120 -5.07 11.40 22.91
N ARG A 121 -4.31 10.53 23.58
CA ARG A 121 -4.22 10.41 25.05
C ARG A 121 -3.02 11.15 25.64
N LEU A 122 -2.23 11.85 24.82
CA LEU A 122 -0.93 12.40 25.22
C LEU A 122 -0.96 13.93 25.30
N ASP A 123 -1.06 14.49 26.50
CA ASP A 123 -1.22 15.94 26.71
C ASP A 123 0.11 16.74 26.75
N VAL A 124 1.25 16.09 26.51
CA VAL A 124 2.57 16.76 26.45
C VAL A 124 2.88 17.14 25.00
N PRO A 125 2.87 18.45 24.62
CA PRO A 125 2.90 18.85 23.21
C PRO A 125 4.16 18.40 22.45
N GLN A 126 5.35 18.50 23.06
CA GLN A 126 6.60 18.07 22.43
C GLN A 126 6.61 16.56 22.18
N ALA A 127 6.22 15.76 23.17
CA ALA A 127 6.16 14.32 23.04
C ALA A 127 5.09 13.88 22.01
N ARG A 128 4.02 14.67 21.83
CA ARG A 128 3.01 14.43 20.79
C ARG A 128 3.61 14.65 19.41
N ALA A 129 4.29 15.78 19.20
CA ALA A 129 4.97 16.10 17.94
C ALA A 129 6.05 15.05 17.59
N ASP A 130 6.85 14.63 18.59
CA ASP A 130 7.88 13.60 18.39
C ASP A 130 7.27 12.25 17.96
N LEU A 131 6.14 11.85 18.57
CA LEU A 131 5.42 10.61 18.22
C LEU A 131 4.62 10.72 16.91
N GLU A 132 4.17 11.92 16.52
CA GLU A 132 3.58 12.18 15.20
C GLU A 132 4.62 12.07 14.08
N ALA A 133 5.84 12.57 14.32
CA ALA A 133 6.97 12.41 13.39
C ALA A 133 7.35 10.93 13.23
N MET A 134 7.45 10.19 14.35
CA MET A 134 7.66 8.75 14.36
C MET A 134 6.54 8.01 13.59
N LEU A 135 5.27 8.36 13.80
CA LEU A 135 4.12 7.79 13.09
C LEU A 135 4.24 7.97 11.56
N GLN A 136 4.58 9.16 11.07
CA GLN A 136 4.77 9.36 9.63
C GLN A 136 6.00 8.62 9.10
N ALA A 137 7.10 8.55 9.87
CA ALA A 137 8.30 7.81 9.47
C ALA A 137 8.03 6.30 9.34
N HIS A 138 7.26 5.69 10.26
CA HIS A 138 6.86 4.29 10.07
C HIS A 138 5.88 4.10 8.92
N ARG A 139 4.94 5.02 8.67
CA ARG A 139 4.10 4.94 7.46
C ARG A 139 4.94 4.99 6.18
N GLN A 140 5.94 5.86 6.13
CA GLN A 140 6.87 5.97 5.01
C GLN A 140 7.77 4.75 4.87
N ASN A 141 8.27 4.17 5.97
CA ASN A 141 9.06 2.93 5.91
C ASN A 141 8.20 1.72 5.54
N ILE A 142 6.94 1.67 6.02
CA ILE A 142 5.94 0.71 5.56
C ILE A 142 5.74 0.84 4.07
N GLU A 143 5.49 2.05 3.57
CA GLU A 143 5.30 2.34 2.15
C GLU A 143 6.56 1.98 1.34
N ARG A 144 7.77 2.35 1.76
CA ARG A 144 9.03 1.98 1.06
C ARG A 144 9.24 0.46 0.96
N VAL A 145 8.82 -0.29 1.99
CA VAL A 145 8.93 -1.76 2.00
C VAL A 145 7.72 -2.42 1.33
N GLU A 146 6.54 -1.82 1.37
CA GLU A 146 5.35 -2.27 0.65
C GLU A 146 5.44 -1.95 -0.85
N SER A 147 6.03 -0.84 -1.29
CA SER A 147 6.33 -0.58 -2.70
C SER A 147 7.23 -1.67 -3.27
N ARG A 148 8.27 -2.08 -2.51
CA ARG A 148 9.12 -3.24 -2.81
C ARG A 148 8.38 -4.59 -2.93
N PHE A 149 7.15 -4.72 -2.42
CA PHE A 149 6.40 -5.99 -2.39
C PHE A 149 4.98 -5.94 -2.97
N SER A 150 4.46 -4.75 -3.29
CA SER A 150 3.16 -4.48 -3.92
C SER A 150 3.27 -4.46 -5.44
N GLU A 151 4.47 -4.72 -5.92
CA GLU A 151 4.82 -5.94 -6.68
C GLU A 151 3.96 -7.22 -6.29
N GLY A 152 2.61 -7.10 -6.14
CA GLY A 152 1.60 -8.05 -5.54
C GLY A 152 0.29 -8.47 -6.32
N GLY A 153 -0.89 -7.81 -6.21
CA GLY A 153 -2.15 -8.15 -6.98
C GLY A 153 -3.56 -7.98 -6.31
N THR A 154 -4.71 -8.38 -6.97
CA THR A 154 -6.06 -8.86 -6.44
C THR A 154 -7.36 -8.82 -7.38
N PRO A 155 -8.50 -9.55 -7.10
CA PRO A 155 -9.55 -10.05 -8.10
C PRO A 155 -11.00 -9.42 -8.14
N GLU A 156 -12.02 -10.14 -8.69
CA GLU A 156 -13.51 -9.91 -8.84
C GLU A 156 -14.28 -11.29 -8.72
N PRO A 157 -15.64 -11.41 -8.67
CA PRO A 157 -16.27 -12.02 -7.49
C PRO A 157 -17.25 -13.19 -7.73
N GLY A 158 -17.34 -14.10 -6.76
CA GLY A 158 -18.42 -15.11 -6.72
C GLY A 158 -18.19 -16.28 -5.74
N GLY A 159 -18.54 -16.11 -4.46
CA GLY A 159 -18.76 -17.24 -3.54
C GLY A 159 -17.54 -17.97 -2.96
N ALA A 160 -17.03 -17.46 -1.84
CA ALA A 160 -16.41 -18.24 -0.75
C ALA A 160 -15.30 -19.27 -1.08
N ALA A 161 -14.09 -18.78 -1.40
CA ALA A 161 -12.82 -19.33 -0.89
C ALA A 161 -11.71 -18.30 -1.05
N GLY A 162 -10.93 -18.03 0.00
CA GLY A 162 -9.78 -17.12 -0.11
C GLY A 162 -8.69 -17.74 -1.00
N LYS A 163 -8.37 -17.09 -2.11
CA LYS A 163 -7.22 -17.37 -2.97
C LYS A 163 -6.42 -16.08 -3.15
N THR A 164 -5.14 -16.13 -2.81
CA THR A 164 -4.14 -15.11 -3.15
C THR A 164 -3.84 -15.16 -4.64
N GLU A 165 -3.33 -14.07 -5.21
CA GLU A 165 -2.89 -14.08 -6.61
C GLU A 165 -1.72 -15.05 -6.77
N PRO A 166 -1.63 -15.73 -7.92
CA PRO A 166 -0.40 -16.38 -8.32
C PRO A 166 0.68 -15.33 -8.61
N THR A 167 1.86 -15.50 -8.03
CA THR A 167 3.06 -14.73 -8.41
C THR A 167 3.83 -15.40 -9.56
N GLU A 168 3.64 -16.72 -9.76
CA GLU A 168 4.23 -17.49 -10.86
C GLU A 168 3.81 -16.93 -12.24
N PRO A 169 4.74 -16.54 -13.13
CA PRO A 169 4.43 -15.75 -14.32
C PRO A 169 3.31 -16.28 -15.21
N SER A 170 3.29 -17.57 -15.52
CA SER A 170 2.27 -18.13 -16.42
C SER A 170 0.88 -18.15 -15.79
N ALA A 171 0.80 -18.39 -14.47
CA ALA A 171 -0.46 -18.36 -13.73
C ALA A 171 -0.93 -16.91 -13.49
N LEU A 172 0.02 -15.97 -13.33
CA LEU A 172 -0.23 -14.54 -13.23
C LEU A 172 -0.75 -13.95 -14.56
N ILE A 173 -0.14 -14.32 -15.68
CA ILE A 173 -0.61 -13.97 -17.04
C ILE A 173 -2.02 -14.49 -17.27
N GLU A 174 -2.28 -15.78 -17.01
CA GLU A 174 -3.62 -16.36 -17.18
C GLU A 174 -4.65 -15.62 -16.31
N TYR A 175 -4.27 -15.30 -15.08
CA TYR A 175 -5.09 -14.52 -14.16
C TYR A 175 -5.37 -13.10 -14.69
N ILE A 176 -4.36 -12.36 -15.16
CA ILE A 176 -4.50 -11.02 -15.75
C ILE A 176 -5.49 -11.02 -16.92
N LEU A 177 -5.32 -11.97 -17.86
CA LEU A 177 -6.17 -12.11 -19.04
C LEU A 177 -7.64 -12.33 -18.68
N GLN A 178 -7.92 -13.20 -17.71
CA GLN A 178 -9.28 -13.54 -17.30
C GLN A 178 -9.92 -12.47 -16.40
N ARG A 179 -9.14 -11.85 -15.51
CA ARG A 179 -9.63 -10.90 -14.51
C ARG A 179 -9.75 -9.46 -15.03
N PHE A 180 -8.84 -9.04 -15.90
CA PHE A 180 -8.74 -7.64 -16.32
C PHE A 180 -9.02 -7.48 -17.82
N HIS A 181 -8.27 -8.16 -18.70
CA HIS A 181 -8.41 -7.91 -20.15
C HIS A 181 -9.82 -8.19 -20.67
N GLU A 182 -10.38 -9.37 -20.36
CA GLU A 182 -11.75 -9.72 -20.75
C GLU A 182 -12.79 -8.81 -20.09
N VAL A 183 -12.55 -8.35 -18.86
CA VAL A 183 -13.46 -7.46 -18.13
C VAL A 183 -13.45 -6.05 -18.71
N HIS A 184 -12.28 -5.50 -19.06
CA HIS A 184 -12.13 -4.19 -19.68
C HIS A 184 -12.78 -4.10 -21.07
N ARG A 185 -12.70 -5.18 -21.86
CA ARG A 185 -13.42 -5.34 -23.15
C ARG A 185 -14.94 -5.20 -23.02
N GLN A 186 -15.50 -5.48 -21.84
CA GLN A 186 -16.92 -5.36 -21.55
C GLN A 186 -17.27 -4.01 -20.86
N GLN A 187 -16.44 -3.57 -19.91
CA GLN A 187 -16.64 -2.33 -19.14
C GLN A 187 -16.65 -1.08 -20.02
N LEU A 188 -15.70 -0.93 -20.96
CA LEU A 188 -15.55 0.31 -21.73
C LEU A 188 -16.69 0.56 -22.73
N PRO A 189 -17.18 -0.43 -23.51
CA PRO A 189 -18.39 -0.26 -24.30
C PRO A 189 -19.62 0.15 -23.48
N GLU A 190 -19.85 -0.47 -22.30
CA GLU A 190 -20.94 -0.08 -21.40
C GLU A 190 -20.79 1.38 -20.95
N LEU A 191 -19.59 1.78 -20.55
CA LEU A 191 -19.30 3.15 -20.11
C LEU A 191 -19.55 4.18 -21.22
N ILE A 192 -19.16 3.88 -22.46
CA ILE A 192 -19.40 4.74 -23.63
C ILE A 192 -20.91 4.91 -23.87
N GLU A 193 -21.71 3.84 -23.83
CA GLU A 193 -23.16 3.91 -23.97
C GLU A 193 -23.81 4.76 -22.85
N LEU A 194 -23.41 4.53 -21.60
CA LEU A 194 -23.92 5.26 -20.45
C LEU A 194 -23.55 6.75 -20.50
N ALA A 195 -22.30 7.08 -20.85
CA ALA A 195 -21.82 8.45 -21.01
C ALA A 195 -22.56 9.17 -22.14
N THR A 196 -22.67 8.54 -23.33
CA THR A 196 -23.40 9.09 -24.48
C THR A 196 -24.82 9.48 -24.09
N LYS A 197 -25.50 8.59 -23.36
CA LYS A 197 -26.89 8.80 -22.91
C LYS A 197 -27.00 9.89 -21.85
N VAL A 198 -26.07 9.97 -20.91
CA VAL A 198 -26.06 11.01 -19.87
C VAL A 198 -25.77 12.38 -20.49
N GLU A 199 -24.75 12.51 -21.34
CA GLU A 199 -24.44 13.77 -22.03
C GLU A 199 -25.57 14.24 -22.94
N SER A 200 -26.22 13.33 -23.67
CA SER A 200 -27.35 13.66 -24.54
C SER A 200 -28.60 14.09 -23.77
N VAL A 201 -29.02 13.33 -22.75
CA VAL A 201 -30.27 13.60 -22.01
C VAL A 201 -30.14 14.76 -21.03
N HIS A 202 -28.94 15.00 -20.51
CA HIS A 202 -28.67 16.05 -19.53
C HIS A 202 -27.82 17.20 -20.10
N ALA A 203 -27.88 17.44 -21.41
CA ALA A 203 -27.06 18.44 -22.11
C ALA A 203 -27.14 19.87 -21.52
N ASP A 204 -28.25 20.25 -20.90
CA ASP A 204 -28.45 21.55 -20.24
C ASP A 204 -28.16 21.55 -18.73
N HIS A 205 -27.87 20.39 -18.13
CA HIS A 205 -27.56 20.29 -16.71
C HIS A 205 -26.16 20.86 -16.42
N PRO A 206 -25.97 21.71 -15.39
CA PRO A 206 -24.68 22.35 -15.13
C PRO A 206 -23.57 21.33 -14.82
N ASP A 207 -23.93 20.24 -14.15
CA ASP A 207 -22.99 19.18 -13.75
C ASP A 207 -22.72 18.10 -14.81
N VAL A 208 -23.29 18.21 -16.02
CA VAL A 208 -23.14 17.14 -17.02
C VAL A 208 -21.67 16.94 -17.39
N PRO A 209 -21.15 15.68 -17.42
CA PRO A 209 -19.72 15.42 -17.63
C PRO A 209 -19.37 15.56 -19.13
N ARG A 210 -19.32 16.80 -19.63
CA ARG A 210 -19.11 17.11 -21.05
C ARG A 210 -17.77 16.56 -21.54
N GLY A 211 -17.79 15.84 -22.65
CA GLY A 211 -16.62 15.22 -23.27
C GLY A 211 -16.24 13.85 -22.72
N LEU A 212 -16.96 13.33 -21.72
CA LEU A 212 -16.71 12.02 -21.12
C LEU A 212 -16.80 10.88 -22.15
N THR A 213 -17.78 10.93 -23.04
CA THR A 213 -17.97 9.95 -24.12
C THR A 213 -16.75 9.89 -25.03
N VAL A 214 -16.19 11.05 -25.40
CA VAL A 214 -15.01 11.15 -26.27
C VAL A 214 -13.77 10.59 -25.55
N LEU A 215 -13.58 10.93 -24.29
CA LEU A 215 -12.48 10.39 -23.48
C LEU A 215 -12.57 8.86 -23.37
N LEU A 216 -13.75 8.30 -23.08
CA LEU A 216 -13.95 6.86 -22.95
C LEU A 216 -13.75 6.12 -24.29
N GLN A 217 -14.18 6.71 -25.42
CA GLN A 217 -13.92 6.17 -26.75
C GLN A 217 -12.42 6.14 -27.07
N GLN A 218 -11.68 7.19 -26.71
CA GLN A 218 -10.24 7.24 -26.87
C GLN A 218 -9.55 6.18 -25.99
N MET A 219 -9.88 6.13 -24.70
CA MET A 219 -9.36 5.11 -23.77
C MET A 219 -9.64 3.68 -24.24
N HIS A 220 -10.80 3.44 -24.84
CA HIS A 220 -11.18 2.13 -25.38
C HIS A 220 -10.34 1.71 -26.58
N SER A 221 -10.05 2.62 -27.52
CA SER A 221 -9.14 2.31 -28.63
C SER A 221 -7.72 2.05 -28.12
N GLU A 222 -7.21 2.95 -27.26
CA GLU A 222 -5.85 2.89 -26.73
C GLU A 222 -5.62 1.58 -25.94
N LEU A 223 -6.56 1.21 -25.04
CA LEU A 223 -6.43 0.01 -24.22
C LEU A 223 -6.63 -1.29 -25.01
N LEU A 224 -7.49 -1.31 -26.05
CA LEU A 224 -7.61 -2.48 -26.93
C LEU A 224 -6.32 -2.74 -27.71
N ASP A 225 -5.72 -1.70 -28.28
CA ASP A 225 -4.45 -1.82 -29.01
C ASP A 225 -3.32 -2.26 -28.05
N HIS A 226 -3.28 -1.70 -26.83
CA HIS A 226 -2.38 -2.09 -25.75
C HIS A 226 -2.46 -3.60 -25.45
N MET A 227 -3.61 -4.07 -24.96
CA MET A 227 -3.84 -5.47 -24.57
C MET A 227 -3.57 -6.47 -25.71
N ALA A 228 -3.78 -6.05 -26.97
CA ALA A 228 -3.49 -6.89 -28.14
C ALA A 228 -1.98 -7.11 -28.37
N LYS A 229 -1.12 -6.13 -28.06
CA LYS A 229 0.34 -6.30 -28.10
C LYS A 229 0.80 -7.27 -27.02
N GLU A 230 0.17 -7.23 -25.86
CA GLU A 230 0.50 -8.12 -24.74
C GLU A 230 0.09 -9.56 -25.00
N GLU A 231 -1.18 -9.78 -25.32
CA GLU A 231 -1.75 -11.09 -25.67
C GLU A 231 -1.05 -11.73 -26.87
N GLY A 232 -0.77 -10.95 -27.91
CA GLY A 232 -0.20 -11.45 -29.15
C GLY A 232 1.31 -11.67 -29.13
N VAL A 233 2.05 -10.94 -28.28
CA VAL A 233 3.52 -10.89 -28.34
C VAL A 233 4.19 -11.00 -26.97
N LEU A 234 3.86 -10.14 -26.01
CA LEU A 234 4.60 -10.07 -24.74
C LEU A 234 4.34 -11.28 -23.85
N PHE A 235 3.09 -11.54 -23.48
CA PHE A 235 2.74 -12.63 -22.57
C PHE A 235 3.15 -14.03 -23.08
N PRO A 236 2.99 -14.39 -24.38
CA PRO A 236 3.50 -15.66 -24.90
C PRO A 236 5.03 -15.80 -24.80
N MET A 237 5.78 -14.69 -24.78
CA MET A 237 7.23 -14.67 -24.53
C MET A 237 7.53 -14.80 -23.03
N LEU A 238 6.81 -14.06 -22.17
CA LEU A 238 6.98 -14.13 -20.71
C LEU A 238 6.70 -15.54 -20.15
N ALA A 239 5.57 -16.14 -20.54
CA ALA A 239 5.15 -17.47 -20.10
C ALA A 239 6.12 -18.61 -20.49
N ARG A 240 7.07 -18.35 -21.39
CA ARG A 240 8.14 -19.29 -21.79
C ARG A 240 9.47 -19.07 -21.05
N GLY A 241 9.48 -18.18 -20.05
CA GLY A 241 10.70 -17.77 -19.32
C GLY A 241 11.39 -16.52 -19.89
N GLY A 242 10.72 -15.76 -20.76
CA GLY A 242 11.24 -14.52 -21.33
C GLY A 242 12.30 -14.72 -22.43
N SER A 243 13.02 -13.64 -22.75
CA SER A 243 14.16 -13.65 -23.68
C SER A 243 15.13 -12.50 -23.38
N SER A 244 16.33 -12.49 -23.95
CA SER A 244 17.29 -11.39 -23.80
C SER A 244 16.84 -10.04 -24.37
N PHE A 245 15.72 -10.00 -25.11
CA PHE A 245 15.15 -8.80 -25.72
C PHE A 245 13.81 -8.39 -25.11
N VAL A 246 13.36 -9.08 -24.06
CA VAL A 246 12.04 -8.92 -23.42
C VAL A 246 11.82 -7.51 -22.84
N THR A 247 12.90 -6.84 -22.43
CA THR A 247 12.90 -5.52 -21.80
C THR A 247 12.41 -4.41 -22.73
N HIS A 248 12.63 -4.53 -24.04
CA HIS A 248 12.22 -3.48 -24.98
C HIS A 248 10.69 -3.43 -25.17
N PRO A 249 9.97 -4.55 -25.43
CA PRO A 249 8.52 -4.58 -25.37
C PRO A 249 7.93 -4.16 -24.01
N ILE A 250 8.54 -4.60 -22.89
CA ILE A 250 8.12 -4.18 -21.54
C ILE A 250 8.19 -2.66 -21.38
N CYS A 251 9.29 -2.02 -21.81
CA CYS A 251 9.44 -0.56 -21.76
C CYS A 251 8.37 0.18 -22.57
N VAL A 252 7.89 -0.38 -23.68
CA VAL A 252 6.76 0.20 -24.44
C VAL A 252 5.45 0.10 -23.65
N MET A 253 5.16 -1.05 -23.02
CA MET A 253 3.94 -1.20 -22.20
C MET A 253 3.95 -0.27 -20.99
N MET A 254 5.09 -0.14 -20.29
CA MET A 254 5.27 0.83 -19.19
C MET A 254 4.94 2.27 -19.60
N SER A 255 5.38 2.70 -20.79
CA SER A 255 5.07 4.05 -21.30
C SER A 255 3.58 4.25 -21.58
N GLU A 256 2.90 3.23 -22.10
CA GLU A 256 1.46 3.28 -22.37
C GLU A 256 0.65 3.20 -21.06
N HIS A 257 1.15 2.52 -20.04
CA HIS A 257 0.59 2.52 -18.69
C HIS A 257 0.64 3.88 -18.00
N GLU A 258 1.70 4.67 -18.21
CA GLU A 258 1.71 6.08 -17.77
C GLU A 258 0.61 6.88 -18.48
N GLU A 259 0.42 6.72 -19.80
CA GLU A 259 -0.65 7.40 -20.54
C GLU A 259 -2.05 6.99 -20.04
N HIS A 260 -2.27 5.71 -19.75
CA HIS A 260 -3.52 5.22 -19.15
C HIS A 260 -3.76 5.78 -17.74
N ALA A 261 -2.74 5.94 -16.90
CA ALA A 261 -2.86 6.59 -15.58
C ALA A 261 -3.26 8.08 -15.70
N HIS A 262 -2.74 8.79 -16.71
CA HIS A 262 -3.17 10.16 -17.02
C HIS A 262 -4.64 10.21 -17.48
N ARG A 263 -5.07 9.26 -18.33
CA ARG A 263 -6.48 9.13 -18.77
C ARG A 263 -7.42 8.84 -17.60
N LEU A 264 -7.04 7.95 -16.67
CA LEU A 264 -7.81 7.69 -15.44
C LEU A 264 -7.97 8.94 -14.57
N THR A 265 -6.91 9.75 -14.45
CA THR A 265 -6.98 11.04 -13.73
C THR A 265 -7.98 11.99 -14.39
N GLN A 266 -7.98 12.09 -15.73
CA GLN A 266 -8.96 12.90 -16.48
C GLN A 266 -10.39 12.38 -16.31
N LEU A 267 -10.59 11.06 -16.36
CA LEU A 267 -11.88 10.39 -16.19
C LEU A 267 -12.48 10.66 -14.81
N MET A 268 -11.68 10.53 -13.75
CA MET A 268 -12.12 10.81 -12.38
C MET A 268 -12.38 12.31 -12.16
N ALA A 269 -11.62 13.20 -12.79
CA ALA A 269 -11.90 14.64 -12.73
C ALA A 269 -13.25 15.00 -13.40
N LEU A 270 -13.49 14.53 -14.63
CA LEU A 270 -14.74 14.81 -15.38
C LEU A 270 -15.99 14.26 -14.67
N THR A 271 -15.86 13.15 -13.96
CA THR A 271 -16.98 12.52 -13.21
C THR A 271 -17.08 12.96 -11.75
N ARG A 272 -16.28 13.97 -11.34
CA ARG A 272 -16.20 14.48 -9.95
C ARG A 272 -15.94 13.36 -8.95
N GLN A 273 -14.84 12.64 -9.14
CA GLN A 273 -14.47 11.44 -8.40
C GLN A 273 -15.58 10.39 -8.44
N ALA A 274 -16.13 10.13 -9.63
CA ALA A 274 -17.23 9.22 -9.85
C ALA A 274 -18.44 9.46 -8.91
N THR A 275 -18.78 10.72 -8.62
CA THR A 275 -19.86 11.10 -7.69
C THR A 275 -21.07 11.68 -8.45
N PRO A 276 -22.24 11.01 -8.42
CA PRO A 276 -23.43 11.48 -9.13
C PRO A 276 -24.01 12.73 -8.46
N PRO A 277 -24.60 13.68 -9.23
CA PRO A 277 -25.29 14.85 -8.67
C PRO A 277 -26.50 14.47 -7.80
N ALA A 278 -26.90 15.39 -6.92
CA ALA A 278 -28.15 15.26 -6.19
C ALA A 278 -29.34 15.18 -7.17
N GLY A 279 -30.21 14.18 -7.00
CA GLY A 279 -31.32 13.92 -7.92
C GLY A 279 -30.94 13.29 -9.27
N ALA A 280 -29.69 12.81 -9.43
CA ALA A 280 -29.25 12.08 -10.61
C ALA A 280 -30.20 10.93 -10.99
N CYS A 281 -30.45 10.78 -12.30
CA CYS A 281 -31.23 9.64 -12.79
C CYS A 281 -30.45 8.32 -12.63
N ARG A 282 -31.16 7.19 -12.62
CA ARG A 282 -30.55 5.86 -12.45
C ARG A 282 -29.41 5.55 -13.43
N THR A 283 -29.51 6.06 -14.67
CA THR A 283 -28.45 5.91 -15.69
C THR A 283 -27.15 6.61 -15.26
N TRP A 284 -27.26 7.81 -14.70
CA TRP A 284 -26.11 8.60 -14.26
C TRP A 284 -25.50 8.04 -12.98
N VAL A 285 -26.33 7.57 -12.03
CA VAL A 285 -25.82 6.81 -10.87
C VAL A 285 -25.05 5.56 -11.33
N ARG A 286 -25.59 4.77 -12.26
CA ARG A 286 -24.89 3.61 -12.84
C ARG A 286 -23.58 4.01 -13.54
N LEU A 287 -23.58 5.08 -14.34
CA LEU A 287 -22.38 5.61 -14.99
C LEU A 287 -21.28 5.88 -13.95
N CYS A 288 -21.60 6.63 -12.90
CA CYS A 288 -20.66 6.92 -11.82
C CYS A 288 -20.15 5.65 -11.14
N THR A 289 -21.01 4.71 -10.76
CA THR A 289 -20.59 3.43 -10.15
C THR A 289 -19.67 2.64 -11.09
N ALA A 290 -20.05 2.46 -12.35
CA ALA A 290 -19.25 1.74 -13.34
C ALA A 290 -17.92 2.43 -13.62
N THR A 291 -17.87 3.77 -13.66
CA THR A 291 -16.63 4.54 -13.83
C THR A 291 -15.67 4.26 -12.68
N LYS A 292 -16.17 4.23 -11.44
CA LYS A 292 -15.35 3.93 -10.28
C LYS A 292 -14.77 2.52 -10.35
N THR A 293 -15.61 1.51 -10.62
CA THR A 293 -15.17 0.11 -10.73
C THR A 293 -14.14 -0.07 -11.85
N PHE A 294 -14.36 0.51 -13.03
CA PHE A 294 -13.38 0.45 -14.12
C PHE A 294 -12.05 1.14 -13.76
N ALA A 295 -12.09 2.28 -13.06
CA ALA A 295 -10.88 2.98 -12.64
C ALA A 295 -10.07 2.20 -11.59
N GLU A 296 -10.76 1.61 -10.61
CA GLU A 296 -10.14 0.73 -9.60
C GLU A 296 -9.58 -0.54 -10.23
N ASP A 297 -10.30 -1.15 -11.18
CA ASP A 297 -9.83 -2.33 -11.91
C ASP A 297 -8.61 -2.03 -12.80
N LEU A 298 -8.64 -0.97 -13.60
CA LEU A 298 -7.55 -0.65 -14.53
C LEU A 298 -6.29 -0.17 -13.79
N GLN A 299 -6.44 0.59 -12.69
CA GLN A 299 -5.29 0.93 -11.85
C GLN A 299 -4.61 -0.32 -11.28
N LYS A 300 -5.42 -1.27 -10.84
CA LYS A 300 -4.97 -2.53 -10.23
C LYS A 300 -4.39 -3.51 -11.24
N HIS A 301 -4.92 -3.51 -12.45
CA HIS A 301 -4.40 -4.22 -13.61
C HIS A 301 -2.97 -3.76 -13.94
N ILE A 302 -2.84 -2.46 -14.22
CA ILE A 302 -1.56 -1.80 -14.53
C ILE A 302 -0.56 -1.99 -13.40
N GLN A 303 -1.01 -1.88 -12.14
CA GLN A 303 -0.16 -2.20 -10.99
C GLN A 303 0.33 -3.64 -11.09
N LEU A 304 -0.57 -4.62 -11.22
CA LEU A 304 -0.21 -6.04 -11.27
C LEU A 304 0.81 -6.39 -12.37
N GLU A 305 0.80 -5.66 -13.47
CA GLU A 305 1.77 -5.86 -14.56
C GLU A 305 3.10 -5.16 -14.28
N ASN A 306 3.05 -3.85 -14.03
CA ASN A 306 4.23 -3.02 -13.78
C ASN A 306 5.03 -3.47 -12.58
N THR A 307 4.33 -3.94 -11.55
CA THR A 307 4.92 -4.24 -10.26
C THR A 307 5.18 -5.75 -10.13
N VAL A 308 4.39 -6.66 -10.72
CA VAL A 308 4.55 -8.11 -10.44
C VAL A 308 5.04 -8.89 -11.63
N LEU A 309 4.38 -8.70 -12.77
CA LEU A 309 4.65 -9.54 -13.93
C LEU A 309 5.94 -9.09 -14.63
N PHE A 310 6.07 -7.81 -14.95
CA PHE A 310 7.21 -7.30 -15.70
C PHE A 310 8.52 -7.33 -14.90
N PRO A 311 8.58 -7.00 -13.58
CA PRO A 311 9.81 -7.05 -12.81
C PRO A 311 10.47 -8.45 -12.72
N GLN A 312 9.70 -9.52 -12.92
CA GLN A 312 10.24 -10.90 -13.03
C GLN A 312 11.06 -11.14 -14.30
N PHE A 313 10.93 -10.28 -15.32
CA PHE A 313 11.63 -10.39 -16.62
C PHE A 313 12.48 -9.17 -16.97
N ASP A 314 12.14 -8.00 -16.43
CA ASP A 314 12.94 -6.78 -16.52
C ASP A 314 13.37 -6.31 -15.12
N SER A 315 14.58 -6.74 -14.73
CA SER A 315 15.23 -6.33 -13.48
C SER A 315 15.55 -4.82 -13.36
N SER A 316 15.23 -4.00 -14.36
CA SER A 316 15.26 -2.53 -14.24
C SER A 316 13.97 -1.94 -13.63
N LEU A 317 12.87 -2.70 -13.63
CA LEU A 317 11.59 -2.30 -13.04
C LEU A 317 11.48 -2.63 -11.55
N ALA A 318 12.08 -3.74 -11.10
CA ALA A 318 12.16 -4.19 -9.68
C ALA A 318 12.94 -3.24 -8.72
N ARG A 319 13.16 -1.99 -9.16
CA ARG A 319 13.99 -0.94 -8.54
C ARG A 319 13.38 0.46 -8.68
N GLN A 320 12.08 0.55 -9.01
CA GLN A 320 11.33 1.82 -9.07
C GLN A 320 10.24 1.90 -7.99
N GLY A 321 10.53 1.39 -6.77
CA GLY A 321 9.65 1.39 -5.60
C GLY A 321 10.37 1.83 -4.32
#